data_AF-A0A0Q6KGX8-F1
#
_entry.id   AF-A0A0Q6KGX8-F1
#
_cell.length_a   1.000
_cell.length_b   1.000
_cell.length_c   1.000
_cell.angle_alpha   90.00
_cell.angle_beta   90.00
_cell.angle_gamma   90.00
#
_symmetry.space_group_name_H-M   'P 1'
#
loop_
_entity.id
_entity.type
_entity.pdbx_description
1 polymer ?
#
loop_
_entity_poly.entity_id
_entity_poly.type
_entity_poly.pdbx_seq_one_letter_code
_entity_poly.pdbx_strand_id
1 'polypeptide(L)'
;MMANPPSASQLTFFRYFIGSTLVMPVVDFAEYSTTVSEWPYAAPFLPTVLVLAFLTVTVPTWAFYKGLKHVSVSYASILELSTPVTGVVLGFVFLGDRLNLTQIVGVAFVLLPVIILERLRLKAKTQA
;
A
#
# COMPACT_ATOMS: atom_id res chain seq x y z
N MET A 1 -17.09 -27.74 -12.04
CA MET A 1 -17.36 -26.29 -12.14
C MET A 1 -16.18 -25.55 -11.51
N MET A 2 -15.23 -25.07 -12.31
CA MET A 2 -14.15 -24.22 -11.79
C MET A 2 -14.73 -22.82 -11.60
N ALA A 3 -14.89 -22.38 -10.35
CA ALA A 3 -15.36 -21.03 -10.06
C ALA A 3 -14.36 -20.02 -10.66
N ASN A 4 -14.86 -19.02 -11.40
CA ASN A 4 -14.01 -17.94 -11.89
C ASN A 4 -13.34 -17.26 -10.68
N PRO A 5 -12.02 -17.02 -10.73
CA PRO A 5 -11.34 -16.36 -9.63
C PRO A 5 -11.91 -14.95 -9.43
N PRO A 6 -12.01 -14.48 -8.17
CA PRO A 6 -12.57 -13.17 -7.86
C PRO A 6 -11.79 -12.05 -8.58
N SER A 7 -12.53 -11.04 -9.04
CA SER A 7 -11.97 -9.84 -9.67
C SER A 7 -11.18 -8.99 -8.67
N ALA A 8 -10.27 -8.14 -9.17
CA ALA A 8 -9.47 -7.24 -8.32
C ALA A 8 -10.37 -6.32 -7.45
N SER A 9 -11.50 -5.87 -8.00
CA SER A 9 -12.47 -5.05 -7.27
C SER A 9 -13.14 -5.84 -6.13
N GLN A 10 -13.50 -7.11 -6.35
CA GLN A 10 -14.06 -7.97 -5.29
C GLN A 10 -13.06 -8.21 -4.16
N LEU A 11 -11.80 -8.49 -4.48
CA LEU A 11 -10.73 -8.68 -3.49
C LEU A 11 -10.48 -7.41 -2.68
N THR A 12 -10.45 -6.25 -3.35
CA THR A 12 -10.28 -4.95 -2.71
C THR A 12 -11.45 -4.64 -1.77
N PHE A 13 -12.69 -4.90 -2.22
CA PHE A 13 -13.89 -4.73 -1.41
C PHE A 13 -13.85 -5.59 -0.14
N PHE A 14 -13.60 -6.91 -0.27
CA PHE A 14 -13.55 -7.80 0.88
C PHE A 14 -12.44 -7.43 1.87
N ARG A 15 -11.25 -7.04 1.38
CA ARG A 15 -10.14 -6.58 2.23
C ARG A 15 -10.56 -5.43 3.14
N TYR A 16 -11.16 -4.39 2.57
CA TYR A 16 -11.51 -3.19 3.33
C TYR A 16 -12.78 -3.39 4.18
N PHE A 17 -13.77 -4.14 3.67
CA PHE A 17 -15.00 -4.42 4.41
C PHE A 17 -14.75 -5.27 5.67
N ILE A 18 -13.99 -6.34 5.53
CA ILE A 18 -13.63 -7.20 6.67
C ILE A 18 -12.72 -6.42 7.63
N GLY A 19 -11.73 -5.71 7.09
CA GLY A 19 -10.82 -4.88 7.89
C GLY A 19 -11.56 -3.83 8.73
N SER A 20 -12.47 -3.06 8.13
CA SER A 20 -13.23 -2.04 8.87
C SER A 20 -14.15 -2.64 9.93
N THR A 21 -14.77 -3.78 9.63
CA THR A 21 -15.67 -4.46 10.57
C THR A 21 -14.91 -4.99 11.79
N LEU A 22 -13.71 -5.54 11.58
CA LEU A 22 -12.86 -6.06 12.66
C LEU A 22 -12.27 -4.97 13.55
N VAL A 23 -12.10 -3.74 13.02
CA VAL A 23 -11.61 -2.59 13.79
C VAL A 23 -12.71 -1.99 14.67
N MET A 24 -13.98 -2.14 14.30
CA MET A 24 -15.12 -1.59 15.05
C MET A 24 -15.14 -1.92 16.56
N PRO A 25 -14.86 -3.17 17.03
CA PRO A 25 -14.81 -3.48 18.45
C PRO A 25 -13.58 -2.92 19.20
N VAL A 26 -12.58 -2.38 18.50
CA VAL A 26 -11.40 -1.73 19.09
C VAL A 26 -11.65 -0.24 19.37
N VAL A 27 -12.70 0.32 18.77
CA VAL A 27 -13.10 1.71 19.03
C VAL A 27 -13.62 1.81 20.45
N ASP A 28 -12.94 2.60 21.29
CA ASP A 28 -13.42 2.85 22.65
C ASP A 28 -14.71 3.67 22.60
N PHE A 29 -15.82 3.03 22.98
CA PHE A 29 -17.14 3.64 23.00
C PHE A 29 -17.24 4.81 24.00
N ALA A 30 -16.31 4.93 24.97
CA ALA A 30 -16.23 6.07 25.86
C ALA A 30 -15.70 7.33 25.14
N GLU A 31 -14.66 7.20 24.31
CA GLU A 31 -14.12 8.27 23.43
C GLU A 31 -15.02 8.58 22.23
N TYR A 32 -15.95 7.68 21.89
CA TYR A 32 -16.92 7.93 20.83
C TYR A 32 -17.82 9.14 21.15
N SER A 33 -18.15 9.35 22.42
CA SER A 33 -19.02 10.46 22.86
C SER A 33 -18.40 11.85 22.66
N THR A 34 -17.09 11.98 22.88
CA THR A 34 -16.31 13.19 22.58
C THR A 34 -16.13 13.38 21.07
N THR A 35 -15.86 12.30 20.33
CA THR A 35 -15.71 12.31 18.87
C THR A 35 -16.97 12.82 18.14
N VAL A 36 -18.16 12.40 18.56
CA VAL A 36 -19.44 12.86 17.96
C VAL A 36 -19.66 14.37 18.20
N SER A 37 -19.20 14.90 19.34
CA SER A 37 -19.29 16.34 19.63
C SER A 37 -18.32 17.18 18.80
N GLU A 38 -17.21 16.60 18.38
CA GLU A 38 -16.18 17.25 17.56
C GLU A 38 -16.40 17.09 16.04
N TRP A 39 -17.36 16.24 15.63
CA TRP A 39 -17.69 15.99 14.22
C TRP A 39 -17.91 17.26 13.38
N PRO A 40 -18.57 18.33 13.87
CA PRO A 40 -18.72 19.57 13.11
C PRO A 40 -17.38 20.23 12.72
N TYR A 41 -16.32 20.04 13.51
CA TYR A 41 -14.98 20.54 13.21
C TYR A 41 -14.22 19.63 12.23
N ALA A 42 -14.54 18.34 12.20
CA ALA A 42 -13.94 17.36 11.30
C ALA A 42 -14.63 17.30 9.91
N ALA A 43 -15.94 17.58 9.84
CA ALA A 43 -16.75 17.49 8.63
C ALA A 43 -16.18 18.26 7.41
N PRO A 44 -15.60 19.47 7.57
CA PRO A 44 -14.98 20.18 6.45
C PRO A 44 -13.77 19.45 5.82
N PHE A 45 -13.09 18.57 6.57
CA PHE A 45 -11.94 17.80 6.08
C PHE A 45 -12.36 16.49 5.39
N LEU A 46 -13.63 16.10 5.49
CA LEU A 46 -14.13 14.85 4.92
C LEU A 46 -13.81 14.70 3.42
N PRO A 47 -13.99 15.72 2.54
CA PRO A 47 -13.61 15.59 1.14
C PRO A 47 -12.11 15.29 0.94
N THR A 48 -11.25 15.94 1.72
CA THR A 48 -9.79 15.72 1.67
C THR A 48 -9.43 14.30 2.09
N VAL A 49 -10.04 13.81 3.19
CA VAL A 49 -9.84 12.43 3.66
C VAL A 49 -10.30 11.43 2.61
N LEU A 50 -11.45 11.65 1.96
CA LEU A 50 -11.95 10.78 0.90
C LEU A 50 -11.02 10.75 -0.31
N VAL A 51 -10.50 11.91 -0.74
CA VAL A 51 -9.52 11.99 -1.83
C VAL A 51 -8.23 11.27 -1.47
N LEU A 52 -7.71 11.48 -0.25
CA LEU A 52 -6.51 10.81 0.22
C LEU A 52 -6.72 9.30 0.31
N ALA A 53 -7.82 8.83 0.90
CA ALA A 53 -8.14 7.41 0.97
C ALA A 53 -8.25 6.80 -0.43
N PHE A 54 -8.88 7.49 -1.37
CA PHE A 54 -8.99 7.01 -2.74
C PHE A 54 -7.62 6.89 -3.43
N LEU A 55 -6.78 7.93 -3.35
CA LEU A 55 -5.50 7.99 -4.05
C LEU A 55 -4.39 7.17 -3.40
N THR A 56 -4.37 7.08 -2.08
CA THR A 56 -3.28 6.42 -1.34
C THR A 56 -3.59 4.96 -1.00
N VAL A 57 -4.86 4.57 -0.97
CA VAL A 57 -5.29 3.24 -0.55
C VAL A 57 -6.02 2.50 -1.67
N THR A 58 -7.14 3.05 -2.16
CA THR A 58 -8.00 2.35 -3.12
C THR A 58 -7.30 2.12 -4.46
N VAL A 59 -6.76 3.17 -5.08
CA VAL A 59 -6.11 3.08 -6.39
C VAL A 59 -4.88 2.17 -6.36
N PRO A 60 -3.93 2.31 -5.42
CA PRO A 60 -2.74 1.45 -5.36
C PRO A 60 -3.08 -0.01 -5.09
N THR A 61 -4.02 -0.29 -4.18
CA THR A 61 -4.42 -1.66 -3.84
C THR A 61 -5.12 -2.35 -5.01
N TRP A 62 -6.00 -1.63 -5.71
CA TRP A 62 -6.64 -2.15 -6.92
C TRP A 62 -5.63 -2.43 -8.03
N ALA A 63 -4.68 -1.52 -8.24
CA ALA A 63 -3.59 -1.71 -9.20
C ALA A 63 -2.71 -2.91 -8.84
N PHE A 64 -2.40 -3.11 -7.55
CA PHE A 64 -1.66 -4.26 -7.05
C PHE A 64 -2.37 -5.59 -7.35
N TYR A 65 -3.66 -5.72 -7.00
CA TYR A 65 -4.43 -6.94 -7.30
C TYR A 65 -4.60 -7.19 -8.79
N LYS A 66 -4.69 -6.14 -9.61
CA LYS A 66 -4.69 -6.27 -11.08
C LYS A 66 -3.33 -6.72 -11.60
N GLY A 67 -2.23 -6.21 -11.03
CA GLY A 67 -0.86 -6.59 -11.34
C GLY A 67 -0.55 -8.05 -11.00
N LEU A 68 -1.08 -8.57 -9.88
CA LEU A 68 -0.93 -9.97 -9.47
C LEU A 68 -1.43 -10.99 -10.48
N LYS A 69 -2.27 -10.60 -11.45
CA LYS A 69 -2.67 -11.48 -12.57
C LYS A 69 -1.56 -11.72 -13.60
N HIS A 70 -0.50 -10.89 -13.59
CA HIS A 70 0.56 -10.87 -14.59
C HIS A 70 1.94 -11.23 -14.03
N VAL A 71 2.06 -11.31 -12.71
CA VAL A 71 3.32 -11.65 -12.02
C VAL A 71 3.05 -12.66 -10.92
N SER A 72 4.06 -13.45 -10.56
CA SER A 72 3.93 -14.38 -9.43
C SER A 72 3.81 -13.59 -8.12
N VAL A 73 3.11 -14.19 -7.14
CA VAL A 73 2.94 -13.60 -5.80
C VAL A 73 4.30 -13.31 -5.16
N SER A 74 5.24 -14.25 -5.24
CA SER A 74 6.60 -14.07 -4.71
C SER A 74 7.34 -12.89 -5.34
N TYR A 75 7.19 -12.69 -6.66
CA TYR A 75 7.79 -11.55 -7.35
C TYR A 75 7.17 -10.23 -6.90
N ALA A 76 5.84 -10.18 -6.79
CA ALA A 76 5.14 -9.01 -6.28
C ALA A 76 5.54 -8.65 -4.84
N SER A 77 5.69 -9.64 -3.95
CA SER A 77 6.11 -9.41 -2.57
C SER A 77 7.53 -8.83 -2.48
N ILE A 78 8.47 -9.28 -3.32
CA ILE A 78 9.82 -8.70 -3.35
C ILE A 78 9.78 -7.25 -3.87
N LEU A 79 8.96 -6.96 -4.89
CA LEU A 79 8.76 -5.57 -5.33
C LEU A 79 8.12 -4.70 -4.25
N GLU A 80 7.18 -5.24 -3.47
CA GLU A 80 6.50 -4.50 -2.40
C GLU A 80 7.47 -4.05 -1.29
N LEU A 81 8.59 -4.76 -1.10
CA LEU A 81 9.68 -4.32 -0.21
C LEU A 81 10.24 -2.94 -0.60
N SER A 82 10.11 -2.51 -1.86
CA SER A 82 10.56 -1.17 -2.30
C SER A 82 9.65 -0.02 -1.85
N THR A 83 8.45 -0.30 -1.32
CA THR A 83 7.51 0.72 -0.81
C THR A 83 8.16 1.70 0.20
N PRO A 84 8.87 1.26 1.26
CA PRO A 84 9.58 2.16 2.16
C PRO A 84 10.63 3.04 1.46
N VAL A 85 11.29 2.55 0.40
CA VAL A 85 12.24 3.36 -0.38
C VAL A 85 11.53 4.49 -1.07
N THR A 86 10.36 4.24 -1.67
CA THR A 86 9.52 5.29 -2.25
C THR A 86 9.16 6.34 -1.19
N GLY A 87 8.79 5.92 0.02
CA GLY A 87 8.52 6.83 1.14
C GLY A 87 9.72 7.72 1.49
N VAL A 88 10.92 7.13 1.61
CA VAL A 88 12.17 7.86 1.88
C VAL A 88 12.49 8.86 0.77
N VAL A 89 12.34 8.46 -0.49
CA VAL A 89 12.58 9.34 -1.64
C VAL A 89 11.58 10.49 -1.65
N LEU A 90 10.30 10.22 -1.41
CA LEU A 90 9.27 11.27 -1.34
C LEU A 90 9.52 12.24 -0.17
N GLY A 91 9.92 11.74 1.00
CA GLY A 91 10.30 12.59 2.15
C GLY A 91 11.50 13.49 1.83
N PHE A 92 12.54 12.92 1.23
CA PHE A 92 13.70 13.69 0.78
C PHE A 92 13.35 14.77 -0.25
N VAL A 93 12.55 14.43 -1.28
CA VAL A 93 12.23 15.32 -2.41
C VAL A 93 11.20 16.38 -2.05
N PHE A 94 10.12 16.02 -1.35
CA PHE A 94 8.98 16.91 -1.10
C PHE A 94 8.97 17.53 0.30
N LEU A 95 9.48 16.83 1.32
CA LEU A 95 9.50 17.33 2.69
C LEU A 95 10.84 17.96 3.07
N GLY A 96 11.89 17.76 2.26
CA GLY A 96 13.23 18.28 2.52
C GLY A 96 13.98 17.53 3.61
N ASP A 97 13.57 16.29 3.89
CA ASP A 97 14.21 15.44 4.89
C ASP A 97 15.69 15.21 4.56
N ARG A 98 16.56 15.22 5.57
CA ARG A 98 17.97 14.86 5.39
C ARG A 98 18.15 13.36 5.62
N LEU A 99 18.69 12.68 4.62
CA LEU A 99 18.99 11.25 4.74
C LEU A 99 20.20 11.02 5.64
N ASN A 100 20.01 10.25 6.70
CA ASN A 100 21.12 9.77 7.52
C ASN A 100 21.72 8.47 6.96
N LEU A 101 22.91 8.10 7.46
CA LEU A 101 23.64 6.95 6.95
C LEU A 101 22.85 5.64 7.10
N THR A 102 22.10 5.47 8.19
CA THR A 102 21.25 4.30 8.44
C THR A 102 20.15 4.17 7.38
N GLN A 103 19.50 5.28 7.01
CA GLN A 103 18.48 5.30 5.95
C GLN A 103 19.08 4.97 4.59
N ILE A 104 20.26 5.51 4.27
CA ILE A 104 20.95 5.23 3.01
C ILE A 104 21.30 3.74 2.90
N VAL A 105 21.86 3.17 3.97
CA VAL A 105 22.16 1.74 4.04
C VAL A 105 20.88 0.91 3.90
N GLY A 106 19.82 1.25 4.64
CA GLY A 106 18.53 0.56 4.54
C GLY A 106 17.95 0.57 3.12
N VAL A 107 17.99 1.72 2.44
CA VAL A 107 17.56 1.85 1.04
C VAL A 107 18.38 0.93 0.13
N ALA A 108 19.70 0.88 0.30
CA ALA A 108 20.56 -0.03 -0.47
C ALA A 108 20.18 -1.50 -0.25
N PHE A 109 19.96 -1.91 1.00
CA PHE A 109 19.55 -3.28 1.35
C PHE A 109 18.21 -3.69 0.73
N VAL A 110 17.26 -2.76 0.59
CA VAL A 110 15.97 -3.01 -0.06
C VAL A 110 16.08 -3.07 -1.58
N LEU A 111 16.85 -2.17 -2.19
CA LEU A 111 16.98 -2.11 -3.65
C LEU A 111 17.78 -3.29 -4.23
N LEU A 112 18.75 -3.82 -3.48
CA LEU A 112 19.59 -4.94 -3.93
C LEU A 112 18.77 -6.18 -4.36
N PRO A 113 17.89 -6.77 -3.52
CA PRO A 113 17.03 -7.89 -3.91
C PRO A 113 16.15 -7.58 -5.12
N VAL A 114 15.60 -6.38 -5.21
CA VAL A 114 14.74 -5.96 -6.33
C VAL A 114 15.52 -5.94 -7.64
N ILE A 115 16.72 -5.36 -7.63
CA ILE A 115 17.60 -5.30 -8.81
C ILE A 115 18.04 -6.71 -9.22
N ILE A 116 18.44 -7.54 -8.26
CA ILE A 116 18.85 -8.93 -8.52
C ILE A 116 17.70 -9.70 -9.16
N LEU A 117 16.50 -9.61 -8.59
CA LEU A 117 15.32 -10.31 -9.08
C LEU A 117 14.98 -9.93 -10.52
N GLU A 118 15.00 -8.64 -10.85
CA GLU A 118 14.69 -8.18 -12.20
C GLU A 118 15.76 -8.62 -13.21
N ARG A 119 17.04 -8.58 -12.83
CA ARG A 119 18.12 -9.10 -13.68
C ARG A 119 17.98 -10.59 -13.96
N LEU A 120 17.62 -11.39 -12.96
CA LEU A 120 17.38 -12.83 -13.13
C LEU A 120 16.21 -13.09 -14.09
N ARG A 121 15.14 -12.30 -13.97
CA ARG A 121 13.97 -12.38 -14.84
C ARG A 121 14.29 -12.02 -16.28
N LEU A 122 15.02 -10.93 -16.52
CA LEU A 122 15.43 -10.51 -17.86
C LEU A 122 16.31 -11.57 -18.53
N LYS A 123 17.29 -12.12 -17.79
CA LYS A 123 18.16 -13.19 -18.29
C LYS A 123 17.38 -14.43 -18.68
N ALA A 124 16.41 -14.85 -17.86
CA ALA A 124 15.55 -15.99 -18.18
C ALA A 124 14.70 -15.76 -19.43
N LYS A 125 14.21 -14.53 -19.65
CA LYS A 125 13.43 -14.17 -20.84
C LYS A 125 14.27 -14.10 -22.12
N THR A 126 15.54 -13.71 -22.03
CA THR A 126 16.46 -13.68 -23.19
C THR A 126 16.92 -15.07 -23.62
N GLN A 127 16.84 -16.07 -22.73
CA GLN A 127 17.26 -17.46 -22.98
C GLN A 127 16.11 -18.38 -23.44
N ALA A 128 14.87 -17.88 -23.49
CA ALA A 128 13.67 -18.58 -23.94
C ALA A 128 13.26 -18.09 -25.33
#